data_AF-A0A1Y1I6L3-F1
#
_entry.id   AF-A0A1Y1I6L3-F1
#
_cell.length_a   1.000
_cell.length_b   1.000
_cell.length_c   1.000
_cell.angle_alpha   90.00
_cell.angle_beta   90.00
_cell.angle_gamma   90.00
#
_symmetry.space_group_name_H-M   'P 1'
#
loop_
_entity.id
_entity.type
_entity.pdbx_description
1 polymer ?
#
loop_
_entity_poly.entity_id
_entity_poly.type
_entity_poly.pdbx_seq_one_letter_code
_entity_poly.pdbx_strand_id
1 'polypeptide(L)'
;MSIGYMALLGEGILLATGAKGKDRDFYLWLHSVCQVAGAVAIFCGLLAILQNKFQLGKPHFVTLHARLGLGTLIITALAATGGLPDFYGLPPSWRKFQTLVNRTHRRIGRVAFGAGLLTMVTGLQTFKPAHPLHKGLLTYACAAGVAGAAIVVFSKSGLSRYNRKRLLGSLWGKSPRTVP
;
A
#
# COMPACT_ATOMS: atom_id res chain seq x y z
N MET A 1 -6.95 11.77 4.96
CA MET A 1 -5.85 10.82 4.69
C MET A 1 -6.24 9.36 4.94
N SER A 2 -6.96 9.03 6.02
CA SER A 2 -7.36 7.64 6.32
C SER A 2 -8.20 6.98 5.23
N ILE A 3 -9.21 7.67 4.67
CA ILE A 3 -10.01 7.17 3.53
C ILE A 3 -9.11 6.83 2.34
N GLY A 4 -8.17 7.73 2.00
CA GLY A 4 -7.25 7.50 0.88
C GLY A 4 -6.37 6.28 1.09
N TYR A 5 -5.70 6.17 2.24
CA TYR A 5 -4.77 5.05 2.51
C TYR A 5 -5.49 3.73 2.83
N MET A 6 -6.48 3.71 3.71
CA MET A 6 -7.11 2.44 4.13
C MET A 6 -8.11 1.92 3.11
N ALA A 7 -9.04 2.78 2.66
CA ALA A 7 -10.10 2.34 1.76
C ALA A 7 -9.59 2.29 0.33
N LEU A 8 -9.21 3.43 -0.25
CA LEU A 8 -8.93 3.51 -1.69
C LEU A 8 -7.65 2.75 -2.08
N LEU A 9 -6.51 3.03 -1.44
CA LEU A 9 -5.26 2.30 -1.68
C LEU A 9 -5.38 0.81 -1.32
N GLY A 10 -6.04 0.49 -0.20
CA GLY A 10 -6.24 -0.89 0.27
C GLY A 10 -7.06 -1.72 -0.70
N GLU A 11 -8.25 -1.24 -1.09
CA GLU A 11 -9.11 -1.91 -2.07
C GLU A 11 -8.41 -2.05 -3.42
N GLY A 12 -7.72 -1.00 -3.88
CA GLY A 12 -6.90 -1.08 -5.08
C GLY A 12 -5.90 -2.24 -5.04
N ILE A 13 -5.19 -2.44 -3.92
CA ILE A 13 -4.23 -3.54 -3.76
C ILE A 13 -4.93 -4.91 -3.78
N LEU A 14 -6.11 -5.02 -3.17
CA LEU A 14 -6.90 -6.25 -3.17
C LEU A 14 -7.38 -6.62 -4.57
N LEU A 15 -7.90 -5.66 -5.33
CA LEU A 15 -8.33 -5.81 -6.73
C LEU A 15 -7.17 -6.33 -7.60
N ALA A 16 -6.00 -5.68 -7.53
CA ALA A 16 -4.82 -6.12 -8.28
C ALA A 16 -4.30 -7.51 -7.87
N THR A 17 -4.48 -7.90 -6.61
CA THR A 17 -4.09 -9.23 -6.12
C THR A 17 -5.04 -10.32 -6.63
N GLY A 18 -6.32 -9.98 -6.79
CA GLY A 18 -7.37 -10.86 -7.33
C GLY A 18 -7.35 -11.01 -8.86
N ALA A 19 -6.76 -10.03 -9.57
CA ALA A 19 -6.76 -9.96 -11.04
C ALA A 19 -6.18 -11.22 -11.70
N LYS A 20 -7.03 -12.00 -12.38
CA LYS A 20 -6.69 -13.23 -13.12
C LYS A 20 -7.61 -13.43 -14.31
N GLY A 21 -7.19 -14.26 -15.25
CA GLY A 21 -8.04 -14.69 -16.37
C GLY A 21 -8.40 -13.55 -17.31
N LYS A 22 -9.60 -13.63 -17.89
CA LYS A 22 -10.09 -12.70 -18.93
C LYS A 22 -10.36 -11.29 -18.39
N ASP A 23 -10.72 -11.17 -17.12
CA ASP A 23 -11.07 -9.87 -16.51
C ASP A 23 -9.87 -9.15 -15.89
N ARG A 24 -8.66 -9.72 -16.02
CA ARG A 24 -7.44 -9.21 -15.39
C ARG A 24 -7.25 -7.71 -15.66
N ASP A 25 -7.42 -7.28 -16.90
CA ASP A 25 -7.11 -5.92 -17.31
C ASP A 25 -8.12 -4.92 -16.72
N PHE A 26 -9.39 -5.31 -16.59
CA PHE A 26 -10.41 -4.52 -15.89
C PHE A 26 -10.06 -4.32 -14.41
N TYR A 27 -9.66 -5.38 -13.70
CA TYR A 27 -9.24 -5.27 -12.30
C TYR A 27 -7.97 -4.42 -12.12
N LEU A 28 -7.04 -4.45 -13.07
CA LEU A 28 -5.83 -3.61 -13.05
C LEU A 28 -6.15 -2.15 -13.36
N TRP A 29 -7.13 -1.88 -14.22
CA TRP A 29 -7.66 -0.54 -14.44
C TRP A 29 -8.36 -0.01 -13.18
N LEU A 30 -9.22 -0.80 -12.53
CA LEU A 30 -9.83 -0.40 -11.26
C LEU A 30 -8.78 -0.15 -10.17
N HIS A 31 -7.74 -0.99 -10.11
CA HIS A 31 -6.59 -0.75 -9.23
C HIS A 31 -6.00 0.64 -9.44
N SER A 32 -5.70 1.04 -10.68
CA SER A 32 -5.10 2.35 -10.94
C SER A 32 -6.04 3.50 -10.61
N VAL A 33 -7.34 3.38 -10.93
CA VAL A 33 -8.36 4.36 -10.53
C VAL A 33 -8.39 4.54 -9.01
N CYS A 34 -8.43 3.44 -8.26
CA CYS A 34 -8.37 3.48 -6.80
C CYS A 34 -7.07 4.12 -6.27
N GLN A 35 -5.91 3.82 -6.88
CA GLN A 35 -4.63 4.43 -6.49
C GLN A 35 -4.62 5.94 -6.72
N VAL A 36 -5.11 6.40 -7.88
CA VAL A 36 -5.17 7.83 -8.21
C VAL A 36 -6.13 8.56 -7.27
N ALA A 37 -7.36 8.05 -7.09
CA ALA A 37 -8.33 8.63 -6.16
C ALA A 37 -7.79 8.67 -4.73
N GLY A 38 -7.12 7.60 -4.28
CA GLY A 38 -6.46 7.52 -2.99
C GLY A 38 -5.36 8.57 -2.83
N ALA A 39 -4.50 8.73 -3.84
CA ALA A 39 -3.42 9.71 -3.85
C ALA A 39 -3.96 11.15 -3.78
N VAL A 40 -5.02 11.48 -4.53
CA VAL A 40 -5.69 12.79 -4.46
C VAL A 40 -6.22 13.04 -3.04
N ALA A 41 -6.96 12.10 -2.46
CA ALA A 41 -7.51 12.24 -1.11
C ALA A 41 -6.42 12.39 -0.03
N ILE A 42 -5.27 11.74 -0.22
CA ILE A 42 -4.10 11.88 0.65
C ILE A 42 -3.50 13.27 0.50
N PHE A 43 -3.28 13.73 -0.73
CA PHE A 43 -2.68 15.02 -1.02
C PHE A 43 -3.53 16.18 -0.50
N CYS A 44 -4.84 16.17 -0.72
CA CYS A 44 -5.77 17.16 -0.14
C CYS A 44 -5.68 17.18 1.39
N GLY A 45 -5.58 16.02 2.03
CA GLY A 45 -5.41 15.93 3.48
C GLY A 45 -4.08 16.52 3.97
N LEU A 46 -2.99 16.31 3.24
CA LEU A 46 -1.70 16.93 3.53
C LEU A 46 -1.78 18.47 3.40
N LEU A 47 -2.34 18.96 2.30
CA LEU A 47 -2.50 20.41 2.06
C LEU A 47 -3.31 21.07 3.18
N ALA A 48 -4.41 20.45 3.61
CA ALA A 48 -5.22 20.96 4.72
C ALA A 48 -4.40 21.08 6.01
N ILE A 49 -3.58 20.08 6.35
CA ILE A 49 -2.72 20.10 7.55
C ILE A 49 -1.62 21.16 7.45
N LEU A 50 -1.00 21.30 6.27
CA LEU A 50 0.04 22.30 6.03
C LEU A 50 -0.54 23.72 6.14
N GLN A 51 -1.65 23.99 5.47
CA GLN A 51 -2.33 25.28 5.49
C GLN A 51 -2.71 25.69 6.92
N ASN A 52 -3.30 24.77 7.69
CA ASN A 52 -3.66 25.00 9.08
C ASN A 52 -2.43 25.29 9.96
N LYS A 53 -1.29 24.63 9.71
CA LYS A 53 -0.05 24.89 10.45
C LYS A 53 0.54 26.26 10.11
N PHE A 54 0.52 26.67 8.85
CA PHE A 54 0.96 27.99 8.40
C PHE A 54 0.13 29.09 9.07
N GLN A 55 -1.21 28.98 9.02
CA GLN A 55 -2.12 29.95 9.63
C GLN A 55 -1.91 30.10 11.14
N LEU A 56 -1.55 29.02 11.83
CA LEU A 56 -1.31 29.02 13.28
C LEU A 56 0.15 29.26 13.68
N GLY A 57 1.06 29.52 12.72
CA GLY A 57 2.49 29.70 12.99
C GLY A 57 3.15 28.50 13.68
N LYS A 58 2.63 27.28 13.49
CA LYS A 58 3.12 26.08 14.18
C LYS A 58 4.25 25.41 13.40
N PRO A 59 5.28 24.87 14.08
CA PRO A 59 6.36 24.20 13.38
C PRO A 59 5.89 22.94 12.64
N HIS A 60 6.52 22.67 11.50
CA HIS A 60 6.22 21.55 10.60
C HIS A 60 7.15 20.36 10.89
N PHE A 61 6.66 19.14 10.64
CA PHE A 61 7.46 17.89 10.69
C PHE A 61 8.24 17.61 11.99
N VAL A 62 7.78 18.16 13.12
CA VAL A 62 8.45 17.99 14.43
C VAL A 62 8.14 16.66 15.11
N THR A 63 6.92 16.14 14.95
CA THR A 63 6.49 14.90 15.63
C THR A 63 6.94 13.65 14.87
N LEU A 64 7.05 12.53 15.58
CA LEU A 64 7.33 11.22 14.97
C LEU A 64 6.33 10.89 13.86
N HIS A 65 5.03 11.08 14.12
CA HIS A 65 3.96 10.89 13.14
C HIS A 65 4.20 11.73 11.87
N ALA A 66 4.57 13.01 12.01
CA ALA A 66 4.76 13.89 10.86
C ALA A 66 5.98 13.48 10.00
N ARG A 67 7.07 13.01 10.63
CA ARG A 67 8.26 12.50 9.92
C ARG A 67 7.97 11.17 9.20
N LEU A 68 7.30 10.24 9.90
CA LEU A 68 6.86 8.97 9.29
C LEU A 68 5.86 9.20 8.15
N GLY A 69 4.95 10.15 8.32
CA GLY A 69 3.99 10.52 7.29
C GLY A 69 4.66 11.08 6.04
N LEU A 70 5.66 11.96 6.20
CA LEU A 70 6.44 12.46 5.06
C LEU A 70 7.18 11.33 4.34
N GLY A 71 7.87 10.46 5.10
CA GLY A 71 8.55 9.29 4.52
C GLY A 71 7.58 8.36 3.78
N THR A 72 6.40 8.13 4.36
CA THR A 72 5.34 7.32 3.73
C THR A 72 4.89 7.93 2.41
N LEU A 73 4.63 9.24 2.37
CA LEU A 73 4.22 9.93 1.15
C LEU A 73 5.26 9.79 0.03
N ILE A 74 6.55 9.92 0.36
CA ILE A 74 7.65 9.74 -0.60
C ILE A 74 7.65 8.30 -1.14
N ILE A 75 7.56 7.30 -0.26
CA ILE A 75 7.53 5.89 -0.68
C ILE A 75 6.27 5.58 -1.50
N THR A 76 5.12 6.17 -1.17
CA THR A 76 3.88 6.03 -1.95
C THR A 76 4.01 6.65 -3.33
N ALA A 77 4.64 7.82 -3.46
CA ALA A 77 4.93 8.43 -4.76
C ALA A 77 5.85 7.53 -5.61
N LEU A 78 6.90 6.98 -5.02
CA LEU A 78 7.78 6.00 -5.69
C LEU A 78 7.05 4.70 -6.05
N ALA A 79 6.09 4.25 -5.23
CA ALA A 79 5.27 3.09 -5.55
C ALA A 79 4.41 3.36 -6.79
N ALA A 80 3.80 4.55 -6.88
CA ALA A 80 2.94 4.94 -7.98
C ALA A 80 3.68 4.97 -9.32
N THR A 81 4.93 5.49 -9.36
CA THR A 81 5.72 5.51 -10.59
C THR A 81 6.08 4.12 -11.09
N GLY A 82 6.21 3.13 -10.20
CA GLY A 82 6.49 1.75 -10.56
C GLY A 82 5.40 1.04 -11.37
N GLY A 83 4.18 1.59 -11.42
CA GLY A 83 3.07 1.06 -12.23
C GLY A 83 3.01 1.65 -13.65
N LEU A 84 3.67 2.79 -13.90
CA LEU A 84 3.64 3.46 -15.22
C LEU A 84 4.12 2.56 -16.37
N PRO A 85 5.16 1.73 -16.19
CA PRO A 85 5.62 0.82 -17.26
C PRO A 85 4.57 -0.19 -17.73
N ASP A 86 3.59 -0.55 -16.90
CA ASP A 86 2.50 -1.45 -17.30
C ASP A 86 1.43 -0.71 -18.14
N PHE A 87 1.33 0.62 -18.05
CA PHE A 87 0.37 1.43 -18.82
C PHE A 87 0.97 1.99 -20.11
N TYR A 88 2.18 2.55 -20.04
CA TYR A 88 2.84 3.21 -21.16
C TYR A 88 3.83 2.30 -21.91
N GLY A 89 4.09 1.11 -21.36
CA GLY A 89 5.09 0.19 -21.88
C GLY A 89 6.53 0.59 -21.54
N LEU A 90 7.44 -0.39 -21.54
CA LEU A 90 8.87 -0.14 -21.51
C LEU A 90 9.44 -0.06 -22.94
N PRO A 91 10.51 0.74 -23.14
CA PRO A 91 11.32 0.67 -24.34
C PRO A 91 11.76 -0.78 -24.64
N PRO A 92 11.89 -1.18 -25.92
CA PRO A 92 12.24 -2.55 -26.31
C PRO A 92 13.48 -3.10 -25.57
N SER A 93 14.51 -2.28 -25.38
CA SER A 93 15.76 -2.62 -24.68
C SER A 93 15.57 -2.93 -23.18
N TRP A 94 14.46 -2.47 -22.59
CA TRP A 94 14.15 -2.61 -21.16
C TRP A 94 13.05 -3.64 -20.88
N ARG A 95 12.38 -4.19 -21.90
CA ARG A 95 11.32 -5.19 -21.72
C ARG A 95 11.76 -6.43 -20.95
N LYS A 96 13.04 -6.83 -21.05
CA LYS A 96 13.61 -7.93 -20.25
C LYS A 96 13.51 -7.69 -18.74
N PHE A 97 13.41 -6.44 -18.30
CA PHE A 97 13.27 -6.05 -16.90
C PHE A 97 11.82 -5.89 -16.44
N GLN A 98 10.80 -6.03 -17.30
CA GLN A 98 9.39 -5.86 -16.93
C GLN A 98 9.02 -6.71 -15.70
N THR A 99 9.44 -7.96 -15.69
CA THR A 99 9.20 -8.87 -14.55
C THR A 99 9.83 -8.36 -13.26
N LEU A 100 11.03 -7.79 -13.34
CA LEU A 100 11.73 -7.21 -12.19
C LEU A 100 11.02 -5.94 -11.72
N VAL A 101 10.68 -5.03 -12.63
CA VAL A 101 9.92 -3.80 -12.36
C VAL A 101 8.61 -4.14 -11.64
N ASN A 102 7.82 -5.07 -12.18
CA ASN A 102 6.54 -5.45 -11.59
C ASN A 102 6.71 -6.16 -10.24
N ARG A 103 7.81 -6.87 -10.02
CA ARG A 103 8.13 -7.46 -8.71
C ARG A 103 8.51 -6.38 -7.70
N THR A 104 9.28 -5.38 -8.12
CA THR A 104 9.73 -4.26 -7.30
C THR A 104 8.57 -3.34 -6.96
N HIS A 105 7.75 -2.93 -7.92
CA HIS A 105 6.52 -2.17 -7.71
C HIS A 105 5.63 -2.83 -6.65
N ARG A 106 5.38 -4.14 -6.77
CA ARG A 106 4.61 -4.90 -5.76
C ARG A 106 5.25 -4.96 -4.38
N ARG A 107 6.57 -4.87 -4.26
CA ARG A 107 7.28 -4.84 -2.96
C ARG A 107 7.21 -3.45 -2.36
N ILE A 108 7.54 -2.42 -3.13
CA ILE A 108 7.49 -1.02 -2.71
C ILE A 108 6.06 -0.65 -2.31
N GLY A 109 5.04 -1.03 -3.08
CA GLY A 109 3.63 -0.77 -2.73
C GLY A 109 3.21 -1.38 -1.39
N ARG A 110 3.68 -2.59 -1.05
CA ARG A 110 3.44 -3.20 0.26
C ARG A 110 4.10 -2.45 1.40
N VAL A 111 5.36 -2.03 1.19
CA VAL A 111 6.10 -1.23 2.17
C VAL A 111 5.41 0.12 2.36
N ALA A 112 5.00 0.78 1.27
CA ALA A 112 4.26 2.04 1.29
C ALA A 112 2.95 1.92 2.10
N PHE A 113 2.16 0.88 1.82
CA PHE A 113 0.91 0.64 2.53
C PHE A 113 1.14 0.37 4.02
N GLY A 114 2.10 -0.51 4.35
CA GLY A 114 2.46 -0.80 5.75
C GLY A 114 2.97 0.43 6.51
N ALA A 115 3.82 1.24 5.89
CA ALA A 115 4.27 2.51 6.45
C ALA A 115 3.10 3.49 6.67
N GLY A 116 2.10 3.49 5.78
CA GLY A 116 0.87 4.25 5.94
C GLY A 116 0.08 3.84 7.17
N LEU A 117 -0.07 2.53 7.40
CA LEU A 117 -0.75 2.02 8.60
C LEU A 117 0.01 2.39 9.89
N LEU A 118 1.34 2.25 9.90
CA LEU A 118 2.18 2.67 11.03
C LEU A 118 2.07 4.18 11.30
N THR A 119 2.04 4.99 10.24
CA THR A 119 1.81 6.43 10.33
C THR A 119 0.44 6.73 10.93
N MET A 120 -0.62 5.99 10.58
CA MET A 120 -1.93 6.17 11.19
C MET A 120 -1.94 5.84 12.67
N VAL A 121 -1.34 4.71 13.08
CA VAL A 121 -1.25 4.33 14.49
C VAL A 121 -0.54 5.41 15.31
N THR A 122 0.61 5.89 14.83
CA THR A 122 1.34 6.97 15.49
C THR A 122 0.57 8.30 15.46
N GLY A 123 -0.25 8.54 14.45
CA GLY A 123 -1.16 9.70 14.37
C GLY A 123 -2.23 9.67 15.46
N LEU A 124 -2.83 8.50 15.70
CA LEU A 124 -3.80 8.30 16.79
C LEU A 124 -3.16 8.52 18.17
N GLN A 125 -1.89 8.16 18.32
CA GLN A 125 -1.13 8.33 19.57
C GLN A 125 -0.55 9.74 19.78
N THR A 126 -0.43 10.54 18.71
CA THR A 126 0.13 11.92 18.79
C THR A 126 -0.90 12.94 19.30
N PHE A 127 -2.18 12.55 19.42
CA PHE A 127 -3.18 13.40 20.07
C PHE A 127 -2.78 13.67 21.52
N LYS A 128 -2.71 14.95 21.90
CA LYS A 128 -2.21 15.38 23.21
C LYS A 128 -3.02 14.73 24.34
N PRO A 129 -2.38 14.36 25.48
CA PRO A 129 -3.06 13.82 26.66
C PRO A 129 -4.19 14.70 27.20
N ALA A 130 -4.08 16.02 27.01
CA ALA A 130 -5.07 17.01 27.46
C ALA A 130 -6.21 17.25 26.47
N HIS A 131 -6.24 16.57 25.31
CA HIS A 131 -7.35 16.73 24.36
C HIS A 131 -8.52 15.84 24.82
N PRO A 132 -9.77 16.35 24.91
CA PRO A 132 -10.92 15.58 25.41
C PRO A 132 -11.31 14.35 24.55
N LEU A 133 -10.63 14.12 23.43
CA LEU A 133 -10.76 12.94 22.57
C LEU A 133 -9.77 11.81 22.94
N HIS A 134 -9.02 11.96 24.03
CA HIS A 134 -7.94 11.04 24.38
C HIS A 134 -8.49 9.71 24.92
N LYS A 135 -8.08 8.60 24.27
CA LYS A 135 -8.21 7.21 24.74
C LYS A 135 -9.64 6.70 25.01
N GLY A 136 -10.65 7.25 24.35
CA GLY A 136 -11.99 6.64 24.32
C GLY A 136 -12.02 5.34 23.50
N LEU A 137 -13.10 4.57 23.64
CA LEU A 137 -13.36 3.34 22.88
C LEU A 137 -13.15 3.53 21.36
N LEU A 138 -13.49 4.70 20.83
CA LEU A 138 -13.35 5.03 19.42
C LEU A 138 -11.89 4.98 18.94
N THR A 139 -10.92 5.43 19.73
CA THR A 139 -9.50 5.39 19.35
C THR A 139 -9.00 3.96 19.24
N TYR A 140 -9.42 3.10 20.17
CA TYR A 140 -9.12 1.66 20.13
C TYR A 140 -9.82 0.98 18.95
N ALA A 141 -11.07 1.33 18.66
CA ALA A 141 -11.79 0.83 17.50
C ALA A 141 -11.10 1.23 16.18
N CYS A 142 -10.64 2.48 16.06
CA CYS A 142 -9.87 2.93 14.90
C CYS A 142 -8.54 2.19 14.77
N ALA A 143 -7.79 2.00 15.87
CA ALA A 143 -6.54 1.25 15.85
C ALA A 143 -6.76 -0.23 15.46
N ALA A 144 -7.82 -0.85 15.99
CA ALA A 144 -8.23 -2.20 15.61
C ALA A 144 -8.63 -2.28 14.13
N GLY A 145 -9.35 -1.28 13.61
CA GLY A 145 -9.67 -1.18 12.19
C GLY A 145 -8.43 -1.08 11.29
N VAL A 146 -7.43 -0.29 11.69
CA VAL A 146 -6.12 -0.19 11.00
C VAL A 146 -5.41 -1.55 11.00
N ALA A 147 -5.40 -2.25 12.15
CA ALA A 147 -4.81 -3.58 12.26
C ALA A 147 -5.56 -4.62 11.41
N GLY A 148 -6.89 -4.59 11.41
CA GLY A 148 -7.74 -5.44 10.57
C GLY A 148 -7.46 -5.26 9.08
N ALA A 149 -7.36 -4.01 8.62
CA ALA A 149 -6.98 -3.69 7.24
C ALA A 149 -5.59 -4.25 6.90
N ALA A 150 -4.62 -4.14 7.81
CA ALA A 150 -3.30 -4.74 7.65
C ALA A 150 -3.41 -6.26 7.40
N ILE A 151 -4.13 -6.96 8.28
CA ILE A 151 -4.27 -8.42 8.23
C ILE A 151 -4.89 -8.85 6.91
N VAL A 152 -5.97 -8.20 6.48
CA VAL A 152 -6.67 -8.55 5.23
C VAL A 152 -5.75 -8.38 4.02
N VAL A 153 -5.12 -7.21 3.89
CA VAL A 153 -4.28 -6.87 2.73
C VAL A 153 -3.00 -7.73 2.68
N PHE A 154 -2.31 -7.90 3.82
CA PHE A 154 -1.08 -8.70 3.86
C PHE A 154 -1.34 -10.20 3.72
N SER A 155 -2.43 -10.73 4.29
CA SER A 155 -2.78 -12.15 4.15
C SER A 155 -3.10 -12.51 2.69
N LYS A 156 -3.99 -11.74 2.04
CA LYS A 156 -4.38 -11.99 0.65
C LYS A 156 -3.20 -11.82 -0.33
N SER A 157 -2.36 -10.81 -0.10
CA SER A 157 -1.19 -10.57 -0.94
C SER A 157 -0.02 -11.54 -0.70
N GLY A 158 0.05 -12.19 0.47
CA GLY A 158 1.02 -13.23 0.82
C GLY A 158 0.65 -14.62 0.27
N LEU A 159 -0.61 -15.03 0.44
CA LEU A 159 -1.13 -16.35 0.03
C LEU A 159 -0.94 -16.65 -1.47
N SER A 160 -1.06 -15.63 -2.32
CA SER A 160 -0.82 -15.76 -3.77
C SER A 160 0.59 -16.30 -4.11
N ARG A 161 1.60 -15.99 -3.29
CA ARG A 161 2.98 -16.45 -3.52
C ARG A 161 3.23 -17.85 -2.97
N TYR A 162 2.66 -18.20 -1.82
CA TYR A 162 2.86 -19.51 -1.19
C TYR A 162 2.27 -20.63 -2.06
N ASN A 163 1.01 -20.48 -2.51
CA ASN A 163 0.37 -21.49 -3.36
C ASN A 163 1.08 -21.66 -4.71
N ARG A 164 1.60 -20.59 -5.32
CA ARG A 164 2.34 -20.69 -6.59
C ARG A 164 3.67 -21.44 -6.44
N LYS A 165 4.42 -21.22 -5.36
CA LYS A 165 5.67 -21.95 -5.11
C LYS A 165 5.43 -23.42 -4.75
N ARG A 166 4.37 -23.73 -3.98
CA ARG A 166 4.00 -25.10 -3.61
C ARG A 166 3.55 -25.92 -4.82
N LEU A 167 2.75 -25.34 -5.72
CA LEU A 167 2.33 -25.98 -6.97
C LEU A 167 3.51 -26.24 -7.92
N LEU A 168 4.43 -25.29 -8.05
CA LEU A 168 5.64 -25.49 -8.86
C LEU A 168 6.62 -26.47 -8.22
N GLY A 169 6.66 -26.57 -6.89
CA GLY A 169 7.42 -27.57 -6.16
C GLY A 169 6.85 -28.99 -6.30
N SER A 170 5.53 -29.15 -6.35
CA SER A 170 4.91 -30.48 -6.54
C SER A 170 5.01 -30.97 -7.98
N LEU A 171 5.04 -30.07 -8.96
CA LEU A 171 5.23 -30.43 -10.38
C LEU A 171 6.69 -30.75 -10.74
N TRP A 172 7.65 -30.38 -9.89
CA TRP A 172 9.08 -30.70 -10.05
C TRP A 172 9.60 -31.77 -9.09
N GLY A 173 8.71 -32.44 -8.34
CA GLY A 173 9.00 -33.71 -7.69
C GLY A 173 9.23 -34.80 -8.74
N LYS A 174 10.39 -34.78 -9.39
CA LYS A 174 10.86 -35.81 -10.31
C LYS A 174 10.82 -37.16 -9.59
N SER A 175 10.13 -38.13 -10.18
CA SER A 175 10.35 -39.53 -9.86
C SER A 175 11.82 -39.89 -10.17
N PRO A 176 12.47 -40.73 -9.35
CA PRO A 176 13.73 -41.31 -9.76
C PRO A 176 13.49 -42.15 -11.02
N ARG A 177 14.15 -41.79 -12.12
CA ARG A 177 14.27 -42.69 -13.27
C ARG A 177 15.12 -43.87 -12.83
N THR A 178 14.49 -45.01 -12.62
CA THR A 178 15.19 -46.30 -12.68
C THR A 178 15.63 -46.50 -14.12
N VAL A 179 16.93 -46.40 -14.35
CA VAL A 179 17.55 -46.78 -15.62
C VAL A 179 17.87 -48.28 -15.50
N PRO A 180 17.44 -49.12 -16.46
CA PRO A 180 17.79 -50.54 -16.48
C PRO A 180 19.28 -50.77 -16.75
#